data_AF-A0A968HZY4-F1
#
_entry.id   AF-A0A968HZY4-F1
#
_cell.length_a   1.000
_cell.length_b   1.000
_cell.length_c   1.000
_cell.angle_alpha   90.00
_cell.angle_beta   90.00
_cell.angle_gamma   90.00
#
_symmetry.space_group_name_H-M   'P 1'
#
loop_
_entity.id
_entity.type
_entity.pdbx_description
1 polymer ?
#
loop_
_entity_poly.entity_id
_entity_poly.type
_entity_poly.pdbx_seq_one_letter_code
_entity_poly.pdbx_strand_id
1 'polypeptide(L)'
;MRDRGLEKLILLSSATLDGLEEYQVQSVLTKNLSNPRVRLSLKRLPVQQMRPLAGAPKGASWLATVGRSEQASYGHILRVQVQPRPQVQVLQEWVSPEGTLPYWQNVLEPELRDGRSQLVVNRSQGIERDYAIYELTETGDRPLKQITLNEGKGLPPRYREGLRLASVGLWPDAQQRLNQLFLELDQKSQPIPFYVQQQYRLIAFHALKSRELVQTTKDDMGQQIVALASIGQWQEALSLAGQSEAHGIQGAIALQRSESALWRRVEVSLAFNSSPEVKRFGAWIMLTRDGWRRAEAWLDQQQARTPEALELLQRLDLKPIALAPQQILGAVTSVAVPDGSWLLAVPELPPGQSWFVVDVDVLRDRQTWRMTPFPDLGDRAPRFVWRTLGLHNNNRLGVMISQAGQRVFGGTLVIHSLSISPSGHIRLLTTGDQQLRTALPQSGMLPLASNGSFLSTPSGEVKYLRDMPPAAQAALISHLYRDLESLGQVSLTPEAFQQLVQNWTVLSLPLNGDDEPDWLLQLDRQRLDVGADRSYPLIFAFRHDGTILYSAIQSREQWLNLLPGAEPRQLLTERAGRFWVQPLR
;
A
#
# COMPACT_ATOMS: atom_id res chain seq x y z
N MET A 1 74.64 16.21 -34.44
CA MET A 1 73.83 17.10 -35.29
C MET A 1 73.21 18.16 -34.40
N ARG A 2 73.37 19.43 -34.78
CA ARG A 2 72.87 20.60 -34.06
C ARG A 2 71.35 20.69 -34.16
N ASP A 3 70.81 21.20 -33.07
CA ASP A 3 69.42 21.46 -32.72
C ASP A 3 68.64 22.19 -33.82
N ARG A 4 67.46 21.66 -34.17
CA ARG A 4 66.36 22.44 -34.74
C ARG A 4 65.32 22.46 -33.63
N GLY A 5 65.24 23.56 -32.89
CA GLY A 5 64.40 23.79 -31.71
C GLY A 5 62.90 23.63 -31.95
N LEU A 6 62.49 22.41 -32.29
CA LEU A 6 61.13 21.91 -32.28
C LEU A 6 61.13 20.84 -31.19
N GLU A 7 60.45 21.13 -30.09
CA GLU A 7 60.21 20.15 -29.03
C GLU A 7 59.60 18.89 -29.66
N LYS A 8 60.41 17.83 -29.80
CA LYS A 8 59.93 16.55 -30.32
C LYS A 8 59.28 15.80 -29.16
N LEU A 9 57.96 15.62 -29.24
CA LEU A 9 57.23 14.74 -28.35
C LEU A 9 57.64 13.28 -28.65
N ILE A 10 58.21 12.60 -27.66
CA ILE A 10 58.57 11.18 -27.74
C ILE A 10 57.50 10.39 -26.98
N LEU A 11 56.88 9.40 -27.63
CA LEU A 11 55.98 8.46 -26.96
C LEU A 11 56.82 7.49 -26.11
N LEU A 12 56.69 7.61 -24.79
CA LEU A 12 57.47 6.80 -23.83
C LEU A 12 56.73 5.55 -23.35
N SER A 13 55.39 5.60 -23.32
CA SER A 13 54.53 4.49 -22.91
C SER A 13 53.14 4.69 -23.51
N SER A 14 52.47 3.59 -23.84
CA SER A 14 51.06 3.57 -24.19
C SER A 14 50.34 2.47 -23.40
N ALA A 15 49.03 2.62 -23.24
CA ALA A 15 48.16 1.60 -22.68
C ALA A 15 46.85 1.59 -23.49
N THR A 16 46.35 0.41 -23.81
CA THR A 16 45.03 0.24 -24.44
C THR A 16 43.98 0.23 -23.35
N LEU A 17 42.86 0.91 -23.60
CA LEU A 17 41.78 1.01 -22.64
C LEU A 17 40.44 0.71 -23.31
N ASP A 18 39.84 -0.40 -22.89
CA ASP A 18 38.48 -0.75 -23.28
C ASP A 18 37.47 -0.15 -22.30
N GLY A 19 36.29 0.18 -22.83
CA GLY A 19 35.15 0.57 -22.01
C GLY A 19 34.74 -0.51 -21.01
N LEU A 20 34.03 -0.13 -19.93
CA LEU A 20 33.40 -1.11 -19.06
C LEU A 20 32.27 -1.80 -19.81
N GLU A 21 32.04 -3.07 -19.52
CA GLU A 21 30.84 -3.76 -19.98
C GLU A 21 29.60 -3.24 -19.25
N GLU A 22 28.49 -3.14 -19.95
CA GLU A 22 27.22 -2.64 -19.41
C GLU A 22 26.78 -3.43 -18.17
N TYR A 23 27.02 -4.75 -18.13
CA TYR A 23 26.74 -5.56 -16.95
C TYR A 23 27.51 -5.09 -15.70
N GLN A 24 28.75 -4.59 -15.84
CA GLN A 24 29.57 -4.15 -14.71
C GLN A 24 28.94 -2.92 -14.05
N VAL A 25 28.45 -1.97 -14.87
CA VAL A 25 27.72 -0.79 -14.39
C VAL A 25 26.38 -1.19 -13.76
N GLN A 26 25.61 -2.04 -14.44
CA GLN A 26 24.30 -2.49 -13.96
C GLN A 26 24.39 -3.31 -12.66
N SER A 27 25.45 -4.10 -12.46
CA SER A 27 25.64 -4.90 -11.25
C SER A 27 25.75 -4.03 -9.98
N VAL A 28 26.36 -2.84 -10.09
CA VAL A 28 26.44 -1.87 -9.00
C VAL A 28 25.08 -1.23 -8.77
N LEU A 29 24.39 -0.81 -9.84
CA LEU A 29 23.08 -0.15 -9.78
C LEU A 29 21.95 -1.03 -9.26
N THR A 30 22.08 -2.35 -9.37
CA THR A 30 21.02 -3.30 -9.02
C THR A 30 21.31 -4.13 -7.77
N LYS A 31 22.49 -3.94 -7.14
CA LYS A 31 22.98 -4.70 -5.97
C LYS A 31 21.98 -4.83 -4.81
N ASN A 32 21.09 -3.85 -4.65
CA ASN A 32 20.15 -3.77 -3.52
C ASN A 32 18.69 -4.04 -3.89
N LEU A 33 18.41 -4.39 -5.15
CA LEU A 33 17.06 -4.74 -5.60
C LEU A 33 16.73 -6.19 -5.22
N SER A 34 15.46 -6.48 -4.91
CA SER A 34 15.00 -7.84 -4.55
C SER A 34 14.96 -8.82 -5.73
N ASN A 35 14.88 -8.31 -6.96
CA ASN A 35 14.90 -9.12 -8.19
C ASN A 35 15.69 -8.38 -9.29
N PRO A 36 17.03 -8.34 -9.19
CA PRO A 36 17.85 -7.68 -10.19
C PRO A 36 17.82 -8.51 -11.47
N ARG A 37 16.96 -8.13 -12.43
CA ARG A 37 17.02 -8.66 -13.80
C ARG A 37 18.18 -7.98 -14.54
N VAL A 38 19.41 -8.28 -14.15
CA VAL A 38 20.59 -7.83 -14.90
C VAL A 38 20.70 -8.73 -16.12
N ARG A 39 20.38 -8.19 -17.29
CA ARG A 39 20.71 -8.87 -18.55
C ARG A 39 22.22 -8.86 -18.69
N LEU A 40 22.82 -10.04 -18.95
CA LEU A 40 24.22 -10.14 -19.34
C LEU A 40 24.38 -9.43 -20.69
N SER A 41 24.80 -8.17 -20.63
CA SER A 41 25.17 -7.36 -21.78
C SER A 41 26.67 -7.17 -21.75
N LEU A 42 27.34 -7.77 -22.74
CA LEU A 42 28.78 -7.61 -22.97
C LEU A 42 29.09 -6.32 -23.77
N LYS A 43 28.08 -5.47 -23.97
CA LYS A 43 28.23 -4.20 -24.69
C LYS A 43 29.20 -3.31 -23.91
N ARG A 44 30.29 -2.91 -24.58
CA ARG A 44 31.29 -2.00 -24.03
C ARG A 44 30.77 -0.57 -24.09
N LEU A 45 30.85 0.13 -22.95
CA LEU A 45 30.41 1.50 -22.79
C LEU A 45 31.59 2.47 -22.95
N PRO A 46 31.46 3.52 -23.79
CA PRO A 46 32.59 4.38 -24.13
C PRO A 46 32.99 5.29 -22.97
N VAL A 47 34.29 5.40 -22.70
CA VAL A 47 34.85 6.47 -21.87
C VAL A 47 35.16 7.70 -22.74
N GLN A 48 34.88 8.88 -22.21
CA GLN A 48 34.88 10.13 -22.98
C GLN A 48 35.92 11.14 -22.50
N GLN A 49 36.33 11.06 -21.23
CA GLN A 49 37.23 12.03 -20.60
C GLN A 49 38.30 11.35 -19.75
N MET A 50 39.41 12.04 -19.52
CA MET A 50 40.39 11.72 -18.50
C MET A 50 40.50 12.90 -17.53
N ARG A 51 40.51 12.62 -16.22
CA ARG A 51 40.59 13.66 -15.18
C ARG A 51 41.61 13.29 -14.11
N PRO A 52 42.39 14.25 -13.60
CA PRO A 52 43.29 13.99 -12.48
C PRO A 52 42.50 13.70 -11.19
N LEU A 53 43.04 12.81 -10.36
CA LEU A 53 42.47 12.47 -9.06
C LEU A 53 43.07 13.36 -7.97
N ALA A 54 42.20 13.99 -7.17
CA ALA A 54 42.62 14.83 -6.06
C ALA A 54 43.21 14.00 -4.90
N GLY A 55 44.13 14.61 -4.13
CA GLY A 55 44.70 14.03 -2.92
C GLY A 55 45.69 12.88 -3.13
N ALA A 56 46.14 12.67 -4.36
CA ALA A 56 46.90 11.49 -4.75
C ALA A 56 48.29 11.41 -4.08
N PRO A 57 48.78 10.21 -3.74
CA PRO A 57 50.10 10.02 -3.15
C PRO A 57 51.22 10.45 -4.10
N LYS A 58 52.32 10.94 -3.52
CA LYS A 58 53.50 11.42 -4.27
C LYS A 58 54.18 10.27 -5.02
N GLY A 59 54.84 10.59 -6.14
CA GLY A 59 55.66 9.65 -6.91
C GLY A 59 54.98 9.07 -8.17
N ALA A 60 53.68 9.29 -8.35
CA ALA A 60 52.97 9.02 -9.60
C ALA A 60 51.81 10.01 -9.79
N SER A 61 51.43 10.26 -11.05
CA SER A 61 50.22 10.98 -11.39
C SER A 61 49.06 9.99 -11.48
N TRP A 62 47.94 10.31 -10.84
CA TRP A 62 46.76 9.45 -10.81
C TRP A 62 45.62 10.11 -11.57
N LEU A 63 45.04 9.37 -12.51
CA LEU A 63 43.95 9.85 -13.36
C LEU A 63 42.77 8.87 -13.28
N ALA A 64 41.57 9.34 -13.59
CA ALA A 64 40.43 8.48 -13.90
C ALA A 64 39.96 8.74 -15.32
N THR A 65 39.69 7.67 -16.07
CA THR A 65 38.82 7.77 -17.24
C THR A 65 37.38 7.90 -16.79
N VAL A 66 36.57 8.62 -17.56
CA VAL A 66 35.18 8.95 -17.23
C VAL A 66 34.31 8.71 -18.46
N GLY A 67 33.44 7.72 -18.36
CA GLY A 67 32.24 7.55 -19.17
C GLY A 67 31.00 7.91 -18.34
N ARG A 68 29.91 8.20 -19.04
CA ARG A 68 28.61 8.52 -18.43
C ARG A 68 27.51 7.67 -19.05
N SER A 69 26.59 7.24 -18.22
CA SER A 69 25.31 6.67 -18.59
C SER A 69 24.19 7.54 -17.99
N GLU A 70 22.94 7.22 -18.26
CA GLU A 70 21.80 7.93 -17.65
C GLU A 70 21.78 7.81 -16.12
N GLN A 71 22.37 6.74 -15.56
CA GLN A 71 22.22 6.37 -14.15
C GLN A 71 23.52 6.38 -13.34
N ALA A 72 24.68 6.52 -14.00
CA ALA A 72 25.99 6.48 -13.33
C ALA A 72 27.12 7.07 -14.18
N SER A 73 28.16 7.54 -13.48
CA SER A 73 29.50 7.72 -14.04
C SER A 73 30.33 6.45 -13.82
N TYR A 74 31.23 6.14 -14.76
CA TYR A 74 32.08 4.95 -14.66
C TYR A 74 33.43 5.16 -15.36
N GLY A 75 34.39 4.26 -15.13
CA GLY A 75 35.64 4.24 -15.87
C GLY A 75 36.73 3.43 -15.18
N HIS A 76 37.98 3.77 -15.48
CA HIS A 76 39.18 3.11 -14.96
C HIS A 76 40.06 4.11 -14.22
N ILE A 77 40.75 3.62 -13.19
CA ILE A 77 41.84 4.32 -12.53
C ILE A 77 43.12 4.08 -13.31
N LEU A 78 43.87 5.14 -13.58
CA LEU A 78 45.16 5.11 -14.25
C LEU A 78 46.25 5.60 -13.31
N ARG A 79 47.39 4.92 -13.34
CA ARG A 79 48.62 5.38 -12.70
C ARG A 79 49.65 5.67 -13.76
N VAL A 80 50.15 6.91 -13.77
CA VAL A 80 51.19 7.39 -14.67
C VAL A 80 52.44 7.64 -13.86
N GLN A 81 53.45 6.81 -14.07
CA GLN A 81 54.76 6.94 -13.45
C GLN A 81 55.74 7.46 -14.49
N VAL A 82 56.53 8.48 -14.15
CA VAL A 82 57.50 9.09 -15.08
C VAL A 82 58.92 8.60 -14.81
N GLN A 83 59.25 8.29 -13.56
CA GLN A 83 60.57 7.80 -13.13
C GLN A 83 60.43 6.59 -12.19
N PRO A 84 61.37 5.63 -12.19
CA PRO A 84 62.60 5.59 -13.01
C PRO A 84 62.36 5.17 -14.47
N ARG A 85 61.23 4.54 -14.79
CA ARG A 85 60.80 4.23 -16.16
C ARG A 85 59.39 4.78 -16.40
N PRO A 86 59.16 5.54 -17.48
CA PRO A 86 57.83 5.98 -17.84
C PRO A 86 56.90 4.79 -18.08
N GLN A 87 55.76 4.76 -17.39
CA GLN A 87 54.76 3.72 -17.55
C GLN A 87 53.36 4.27 -17.28
N VAL A 88 52.40 3.88 -18.11
CA VAL A 88 50.97 4.06 -17.86
C VAL A 88 50.36 2.70 -17.52
N GLN A 89 49.72 2.60 -16.36
CA GLN A 89 49.05 1.38 -15.90
C GLN A 89 47.54 1.63 -15.79
N VAL A 90 46.74 0.77 -16.41
CA VAL A 90 45.28 0.70 -16.21
C VAL A 90 45.04 -0.22 -15.01
N LEU A 91 44.34 0.29 -14.00
CA LEU A 91 44.19 -0.38 -12.71
C LEU A 91 42.75 -0.83 -12.47
N GLN A 92 42.05 -0.17 -11.55
CA GLN A 92 40.76 -0.59 -11.04
C GLN A 92 39.62 0.07 -11.82
N GLU A 93 38.60 -0.72 -12.14
CA GLU A 93 37.32 -0.22 -12.63
C GLU A 93 36.51 0.44 -11.51
N TRP A 94 35.82 1.53 -11.83
CA TRP A 94 34.96 2.24 -10.89
C TRP A 94 33.61 2.60 -11.53
N VAL A 95 32.58 2.61 -10.68
CA VAL A 95 31.22 3.03 -11.01
C VAL A 95 30.73 3.87 -9.83
N SER A 96 30.18 5.05 -10.13
CA SER A 96 29.57 5.94 -9.15
C SER A 96 28.16 6.33 -9.62
N PRO A 97 27.11 5.81 -8.97
CA PRO A 97 25.73 6.18 -9.24
C PRO A 97 25.45 7.67 -9.00
N GLU A 98 26.05 8.25 -7.96
CA GLU A 98 25.97 9.70 -7.67
C GLU A 98 26.84 10.55 -8.62
N GLY A 99 27.56 9.91 -9.55
CA GLY A 99 28.36 10.58 -10.58
C GLY A 99 29.66 11.20 -10.07
N THR A 100 30.03 10.96 -8.81
CA THR A 100 31.23 11.53 -8.17
C THR A 100 32.49 10.81 -8.64
N LEU A 101 33.55 11.57 -8.93
CA LEU A 101 34.84 10.99 -9.27
C LEU A 101 35.47 10.29 -8.05
N PRO A 102 36.23 9.19 -8.26
CA PRO A 102 37.11 8.65 -7.24
C PRO A 102 38.07 9.71 -6.71
N TYR A 103 38.52 9.56 -5.48
CA TYR A 103 39.47 10.50 -4.88
C TYR A 103 40.37 9.81 -3.85
N TRP A 104 41.49 10.43 -3.55
CA TRP A 104 42.42 9.95 -2.53
C TRP A 104 42.23 10.71 -1.23
N GLN A 105 42.02 10.00 -0.13
CA GLN A 105 41.91 10.59 1.19
C GLN A 105 42.33 9.57 2.26
N ASN A 106 42.91 10.05 3.35
CA ASN A 106 43.09 9.25 4.56
C ASN A 106 41.74 9.14 5.30
N VAL A 107 41.02 8.05 5.05
CA VAL A 107 39.66 7.82 5.60
C VAL A 107 39.64 6.79 6.73
N LEU A 108 40.69 5.97 6.84
CA LEU A 108 40.78 4.91 7.85
C LEU A 108 41.56 5.34 9.09
N GLU A 109 42.51 6.26 8.94
CA GLU A 109 43.39 6.74 10.01
C GLU A 109 43.57 8.27 9.95
N PRO A 110 42.50 9.09 9.89
CA PRO A 110 42.62 10.54 9.63
C PRO A 110 43.47 11.30 10.66
N GLU A 111 43.63 10.74 11.86
CA GLU A 111 44.47 11.29 12.94
C GLU A 111 45.96 11.06 12.69
N LEU A 112 46.32 9.99 11.97
CA LEU A 112 47.69 9.69 11.60
C LEU A 112 48.09 10.53 10.38
N ARG A 113 48.96 11.53 10.60
CA ARG A 113 49.55 12.36 9.55
C ARG A 113 50.72 11.66 8.86
N ASP A 114 50.61 10.35 8.63
CA ASP A 114 51.69 9.51 8.10
C ASP A 114 51.77 9.52 6.56
N GLY A 115 50.84 10.23 5.90
CA GLY A 115 50.77 10.34 4.44
C GLY A 115 50.14 9.14 3.75
N ARG A 116 49.59 8.16 4.49
CA ARG A 116 48.82 7.06 3.91
C ARG A 116 47.47 7.58 3.44
N SER A 117 47.23 7.48 2.13
CA SER A 117 45.99 7.89 1.51
C SER A 117 45.35 6.67 0.85
N GLN A 118 44.05 6.50 1.02
CA GLN A 118 43.29 5.44 0.36
C GLN A 118 42.54 6.00 -0.84
N LEU A 119 42.42 5.22 -1.90
CA LEU A 119 41.55 5.55 -3.01
C LEU A 119 40.12 5.17 -2.61
N VAL A 120 39.23 6.16 -2.64
CA VAL A 120 37.81 6.02 -2.28
C VAL A 120 36.95 6.13 -3.53
N VAL A 121 36.06 5.16 -3.72
CA VAL A 121 35.04 5.16 -4.77
C VAL A 121 33.67 5.14 -4.11
N ASN A 122 32.90 6.20 -4.29
CA ASN A 122 31.52 6.28 -3.80
C ASN A 122 30.56 5.52 -4.73
N ARG A 123 30.01 4.42 -4.21
CA ARG A 123 29.04 3.53 -4.85
C ARG A 123 27.64 3.67 -4.24
N SER A 124 27.43 4.68 -3.39
CA SER A 124 26.18 4.88 -2.64
C SER A 124 24.97 5.09 -3.56
N GLN A 125 23.81 4.61 -3.10
CA GLN A 125 22.52 4.73 -3.81
C GLN A 125 21.38 4.83 -2.81
N GLY A 126 20.63 5.93 -2.85
CA GLY A 126 19.52 6.16 -1.93
C GLY A 126 19.99 6.10 -0.47
N ILE A 127 19.41 5.18 0.32
CA ILE A 127 19.77 4.96 1.73
C ILE A 127 21.04 4.12 1.92
N GLU A 128 21.57 3.53 0.86
CA GLU A 128 22.71 2.63 0.91
C GLU A 128 24.01 3.42 0.80
N ARG A 129 24.76 3.49 1.90
CA ARG A 129 26.10 4.06 1.93
C ARG A 129 27.11 2.95 1.67
N ASP A 130 27.66 2.95 0.46
CA ASP A 130 28.60 1.94 -0.04
C ASP A 130 29.83 2.66 -0.62
N TYR A 131 30.98 2.51 0.04
CA TYR A 131 32.23 3.09 -0.38
C TYR A 131 33.27 1.98 -0.54
N ALA A 132 33.79 1.82 -1.76
CA ALA A 132 34.91 0.93 -2.00
C ALA A 132 36.21 1.67 -1.67
N ILE A 133 36.99 1.12 -0.74
CA ILE A 133 38.24 1.71 -0.24
C ILE A 133 39.39 0.78 -0.64
N TYR A 134 40.39 1.37 -1.31
CA TYR A 134 41.57 0.67 -1.80
C TYR A 134 42.83 1.25 -1.17
N GLU A 135 43.69 0.37 -0.69
CA GLU A 135 45.02 0.70 -0.20
C GLU A 135 46.09 0.42 -1.24
N LEU A 136 47.18 1.19 -1.16
CA LEU A 136 48.39 0.94 -1.93
C LEU A 136 49.15 -0.26 -1.38
N THR A 137 49.47 -1.22 -2.24
CA THR A 137 50.37 -2.32 -1.88
C THR A 137 51.79 -1.98 -2.31
N GLU A 138 52.77 -2.24 -1.43
CA GLU A 138 54.18 -1.96 -1.70
C GLU A 138 54.81 -2.94 -2.70
N THR A 139 54.10 -4.02 -3.08
CA THR A 139 54.61 -5.10 -3.93
C THR A 139 53.59 -5.53 -4.98
N GLY A 140 54.03 -5.64 -6.24
CA GLY A 140 53.34 -6.34 -7.33
C GLY A 140 52.74 -5.49 -8.47
N ASP A 141 52.23 -6.18 -9.49
CA ASP A 141 51.62 -5.61 -10.71
C ASP A 141 50.22 -5.00 -10.48
N ARG A 142 49.66 -5.19 -9.29
CA ARG A 142 48.35 -4.65 -8.87
C ARG A 142 48.52 -3.77 -7.64
N PRO A 143 48.86 -2.49 -7.82
CA PRO A 143 49.19 -1.58 -6.71
C PRO A 143 47.99 -1.19 -5.84
N LEU A 144 46.76 -1.63 -6.15
CA LEU A 144 45.55 -1.32 -5.38
C LEU A 144 44.92 -2.60 -4.86
N LYS A 145 44.79 -2.71 -3.53
CA LYS A 145 44.05 -3.80 -2.86
C LYS A 145 42.80 -3.24 -2.20
N GLN A 146 41.64 -3.78 -2.54
CA GLN A 146 40.39 -3.43 -1.86
C GLN A 146 40.38 -4.02 -0.45
N ILE A 147 39.97 -3.23 0.55
CA ILE A 147 39.66 -3.74 1.88
C ILE A 147 38.26 -4.37 1.83
N THR A 148 38.15 -5.64 2.22
CA THR A 148 36.89 -6.40 2.15
C THR A 148 36.50 -6.98 3.50
N LEU A 149 35.22 -7.30 3.67
CA LEU A 149 34.67 -7.92 4.88
C LEU A 149 34.72 -9.46 4.84
N ASN A 150 35.39 -10.06 3.84
CA ASN A 150 35.32 -11.50 3.59
C ASN A 150 36.30 -12.33 4.43
N GLU A 151 37.21 -11.67 5.15
CA GLU A 151 38.27 -12.32 5.94
C GLU A 151 37.78 -12.50 7.38
N GLY A 152 37.10 -13.62 7.67
CA GLY A 152 36.49 -13.89 8.99
C GLY A 152 36.69 -15.30 9.55
N LYS A 153 37.40 -16.17 8.84
CA LYS A 153 37.53 -17.59 9.21
C LYS A 153 38.48 -17.73 10.41
N GLY A 154 38.02 -18.37 11.49
CA GLY A 154 38.79 -18.58 12.72
C GLY A 154 38.74 -17.43 13.73
N LEU A 155 37.98 -16.36 13.46
CA LEU A 155 37.82 -15.23 14.39
C LEU A 155 36.66 -15.45 15.39
N PRO A 156 36.69 -14.75 16.55
CA PRO A 156 35.68 -14.91 17.60
C PRO A 156 34.24 -14.74 17.08
N PRO A 157 33.23 -15.42 17.68
CA PRO A 157 31.83 -15.29 17.28
C PRO A 157 31.37 -13.84 17.12
N ARG A 158 31.63 -12.98 18.11
CA ARG A 158 31.28 -11.55 18.06
C ARG A 158 31.87 -10.79 16.88
N TYR A 159 33.07 -11.17 16.44
CA TYR A 159 33.67 -10.59 15.25
C TYR A 159 32.86 -10.93 13.99
N ARG A 160 32.51 -12.22 13.85
CA ARG A 160 31.68 -12.71 12.73
C ARG A 160 30.28 -12.11 12.76
N GLU A 161 29.71 -11.88 13.95
CA GLU A 161 28.45 -11.17 14.13
C GLU A 161 28.54 -9.72 13.63
N GLY A 162 29.60 -8.99 14.01
CA GLY A 162 29.87 -7.64 13.53
C GLY A 162 29.99 -7.58 12.00
N LEU A 163 30.72 -8.54 11.39
CA LEU A 163 30.80 -8.63 9.93
C LEU A 163 29.44 -8.92 9.27
N ARG A 164 28.61 -9.77 9.88
CA ARG A 164 27.27 -10.08 9.36
C ARG A 164 26.34 -8.85 9.42
N LEU A 165 26.38 -8.07 10.49
CA LEU A 165 25.67 -6.79 10.58
C LEU A 165 26.16 -5.79 9.51
N ALA A 166 27.48 -5.65 9.37
CA ALA A 166 28.09 -4.79 8.36
C ALA A 166 27.71 -5.20 6.93
N SER A 167 27.58 -6.50 6.66
CA SER A 167 27.26 -7.02 5.32
C SER A 167 25.88 -6.60 4.79
N VAL A 168 24.96 -6.22 5.67
CA VAL A 168 23.63 -5.69 5.32
C VAL A 168 23.51 -4.18 5.52
N GLY A 169 24.62 -3.49 5.84
CA GLY A 169 24.65 -2.04 6.01
C GLY A 169 24.25 -1.53 7.40
N LEU A 170 24.10 -2.41 8.40
CA LEU A 170 23.91 -2.03 9.81
C LEU A 170 25.25 -1.61 10.43
N TRP A 171 25.87 -0.59 9.82
CA TRP A 171 27.24 -0.18 10.14
C TRP A 171 27.43 0.30 11.59
N PRO A 172 26.53 1.11 12.19
CA PRO A 172 26.71 1.53 13.58
C PRO A 172 26.61 0.37 14.58
N ASP A 173 25.66 -0.55 14.39
CA ASP A 173 25.52 -1.74 15.23
C ASP A 173 26.75 -2.64 15.11
N ALA A 174 27.24 -2.86 13.88
CA ALA A 174 28.48 -3.58 13.62
C ALA A 174 29.68 -2.94 14.34
N GLN A 175 29.81 -1.61 14.25
CA GLN A 175 30.87 -0.86 14.93
C GLN A 175 30.78 -1.05 16.45
N GLN A 176 29.59 -0.94 17.03
CA GLN A 176 29.39 -1.11 18.47
C GLN A 176 29.79 -2.52 18.94
N ARG A 177 29.42 -3.57 18.19
CA ARG A 177 29.81 -4.95 18.49
C ARG A 177 31.33 -5.13 18.46
N LEU A 178 32.00 -4.54 17.47
CA LEU A 178 33.45 -4.61 17.36
C LEU A 178 34.17 -3.81 18.46
N ASN A 179 33.63 -2.66 18.87
CA ASN A 179 34.14 -1.90 20.02
C ASN A 179 34.14 -2.76 21.29
N GLN A 180 33.05 -3.47 21.56
CA GLN A 180 32.96 -4.38 22.71
C GLN A 180 33.98 -5.51 22.62
N LEU A 181 34.16 -6.10 21.44
CA LEU A 181 35.19 -7.13 21.23
C LEU A 181 36.60 -6.59 21.50
N PHE A 182 36.92 -5.39 21.00
CA PHE A 182 38.26 -4.80 21.17
C PHE A 182 38.56 -4.49 22.63
N LEU A 183 37.57 -4.02 23.39
CA LEU A 183 37.70 -3.86 24.85
C LEU A 183 37.99 -5.20 25.55
N GLU A 184 37.33 -6.29 25.15
CA GLU A 184 37.58 -7.62 25.72
C GLU A 184 38.95 -8.18 25.37
N LEU A 185 39.42 -7.94 24.14
CA LEU A 185 40.76 -8.37 23.70
C LEU A 185 41.85 -7.58 24.43
N ASP A 186 41.66 -6.27 24.62
CA ASP A 186 42.56 -5.41 25.38
C ASP A 186 42.67 -5.84 26.85
N GLN A 187 41.53 -6.11 27.51
CA GLN A 187 41.49 -6.68 28.87
C GLN A 187 42.21 -8.03 28.99
N LYS A 188 42.26 -8.80 27.91
CA LYS A 188 42.97 -10.10 27.84
C LYS A 188 44.39 -9.98 27.30
N SER A 189 44.86 -8.76 27.03
CA SER A 189 46.15 -8.47 26.39
C SER A 189 46.40 -9.27 25.12
N GLN A 190 45.34 -9.55 24.35
CA GLN A 190 45.44 -10.28 23.09
C GLN A 190 45.69 -9.30 21.94
N PRO A 191 46.73 -9.55 21.10
CA PRO A 191 47.01 -8.68 19.97
C PRO A 191 45.89 -8.75 18.94
N ILE A 192 45.47 -7.58 18.44
CA ILE A 192 44.46 -7.48 17.37
C ILE A 192 45.19 -7.55 16.02
N PRO A 193 44.90 -8.55 15.16
CA PRO A 193 45.55 -8.65 13.85
C PRO A 193 45.32 -7.41 12.99
N PHE A 194 46.31 -7.03 12.17
CA PHE A 194 46.25 -5.81 11.37
C PHE A 194 45.03 -5.75 10.43
N TYR A 195 44.72 -6.85 9.72
CA TYR A 195 43.56 -6.90 8.83
C TYR A 195 42.22 -6.72 9.59
N VAL A 196 42.13 -7.21 10.84
CA VAL A 196 40.97 -7.00 11.72
C VAL A 196 40.81 -5.52 12.06
N GLN A 197 41.92 -4.81 12.32
CA GLN A 197 41.90 -3.37 12.55
C GLN A 197 41.46 -2.59 11.29
N GLN A 198 41.92 -3.01 10.10
CA GLN A 198 41.49 -2.41 8.84
C GLN A 198 39.99 -2.57 8.59
N GLN A 199 39.45 -3.77 8.79
CA GLN A 199 38.03 -4.05 8.64
C GLN A 199 37.18 -3.27 9.66
N TYR A 200 37.64 -3.15 10.90
CA TYR A 200 37.00 -2.30 11.90
C TYR A 200 36.95 -0.83 11.45
N ARG A 201 38.05 -0.28 10.93
CA ARG A 201 38.10 1.11 10.43
C ARG A 201 37.20 1.31 9.21
N LEU A 202 37.13 0.34 8.32
CA LEU A 202 36.20 0.33 7.20
C LEU A 202 34.74 0.43 7.68
N ILE A 203 34.38 -0.36 8.70
CA ILE A 203 33.06 -0.34 9.33
C ILE A 203 32.80 1.00 10.01
N ALA A 204 33.78 1.53 10.75
CA ALA A 204 33.68 2.83 11.42
C ALA A 204 33.46 3.98 10.42
N PHE A 205 34.16 3.96 9.28
CA PHE A 205 33.97 4.93 8.21
C PHE A 205 32.55 4.87 7.63
N HIS A 206 32.03 3.67 7.34
CA HIS A 206 30.67 3.53 6.85
C HIS A 206 29.61 3.90 7.90
N ALA A 207 29.87 3.63 9.18
CA ALA A 207 29.01 4.06 10.28
C ALA A 207 28.92 5.59 10.36
N LEU A 208 30.04 6.29 10.20
CA LEU A 208 30.08 7.75 10.11
C LEU A 208 29.24 8.26 8.92
N LYS A 209 29.49 7.73 7.71
CA LYS A 209 28.75 8.13 6.51
C LYS A 209 27.25 7.85 6.57
N SER A 210 26.86 6.77 7.22
CA SER A 210 25.45 6.45 7.42
C SER A 210 24.77 7.37 8.46
N ARG A 211 25.52 7.84 9.48
CA ARG A 211 25.01 8.87 10.40
C ARG A 211 24.91 10.24 9.73
N GLU A 212 25.87 10.60 8.86
CA GLU A 212 25.81 11.82 8.05
C GLU A 212 24.54 11.84 7.17
N LEU A 213 24.20 10.70 6.54
CA LEU A 213 22.95 10.56 5.77
C LEU A 213 21.73 11.00 6.58
N VAL A 214 21.56 10.49 7.80
CA VAL A 214 20.43 10.86 8.68
C VAL A 214 20.37 12.36 8.95
N GLN A 215 21.53 13.04 9.06
CA GLN A 215 21.57 14.49 9.25
C GLN A 215 21.17 15.25 7.99
N THR A 216 21.62 14.78 6.82
CA THR A 216 21.33 15.43 5.53
C THR A 216 19.89 15.23 5.05
N THR A 217 19.17 14.23 5.56
CA THR A 217 17.78 13.94 5.18
C THR A 217 16.74 14.57 6.10
N LYS A 218 17.12 15.45 7.03
CA LYS A 218 16.21 16.05 8.02
C LYS A 218 15.04 16.82 7.41
N ASP A 219 15.20 17.35 6.20
CA ASP A 219 14.18 18.15 5.54
C ASP A 219 13.13 17.33 4.78
N ASP A 220 13.35 16.01 4.61
CA ASP A 220 12.42 15.06 4.01
C ASP A 220 12.12 13.94 5.01
N MET A 221 10.95 14.00 5.68
CA MET A 221 10.60 13.06 6.74
C MET A 221 10.57 11.61 6.26
N GLY A 222 10.12 11.37 5.02
CA GLY A 222 10.11 10.03 4.43
C GLY A 222 11.53 9.49 4.33
N GLN A 223 12.47 10.27 3.79
CA GLN A 223 13.88 9.92 3.73
C GLN A 223 14.52 9.79 5.11
N GLN A 224 14.16 10.64 6.07
CA GLN A 224 14.68 10.58 7.43
C GLN A 224 14.27 9.27 8.14
N ILE A 225 13.01 8.85 8.01
CA ILE A 225 12.51 7.59 8.58
C ILE A 225 13.31 6.40 8.06
N VAL A 226 13.47 6.29 6.73
CA VAL A 226 14.23 5.17 6.14
C VAL A 226 15.73 5.27 6.43
N ALA A 227 16.30 6.46 6.55
CA ALA A 227 17.69 6.66 6.93
C ALA A 227 17.95 6.20 8.38
N LEU A 228 17.07 6.56 9.33
CA LEU A 228 17.12 6.09 10.72
C LEU A 228 17.03 4.56 10.79
N ALA A 229 16.03 3.98 10.12
CA ALA A 229 15.88 2.53 10.06
C ALA A 229 17.09 1.83 9.42
N SER A 230 17.68 2.45 8.39
CA SER A 230 18.88 1.91 7.74
C SER A 230 20.01 1.74 8.78
N ILE A 231 20.19 2.67 9.70
CA ILE A 231 21.29 2.59 10.68
C ILE A 231 20.95 1.80 11.96
N GLY A 232 19.81 1.10 12.01
CA GLY A 232 19.39 0.33 13.17
C GLY A 232 18.67 1.14 14.25
N GLN A 233 18.36 2.42 14.00
CA GLN A 233 17.58 3.29 14.90
C GLN A 233 16.08 3.06 14.70
N TRP A 234 15.64 1.83 14.97
CA TRP A 234 14.28 1.36 14.71
C TRP A 234 13.23 2.12 15.54
N GLN A 235 13.54 2.42 16.81
CA GLN A 235 12.63 3.14 17.70
C GLN A 235 12.39 4.58 17.22
N GLU A 236 13.46 5.27 16.84
CA GLU A 236 13.40 6.63 16.34
C GLU A 236 12.65 6.68 15.01
N ALA A 237 12.88 5.72 14.11
CA ALA A 237 12.15 5.59 12.86
C ALA A 237 10.64 5.38 13.09
N LEU A 238 10.26 4.45 13.97
CA LEU A 238 8.86 4.18 14.31
C LEU A 238 8.20 5.36 15.03
N SER A 239 8.93 6.02 15.93
CA SER A 239 8.46 7.21 16.64
C SER A 239 8.17 8.33 15.65
N LEU A 240 9.12 8.64 14.75
CA LEU A 240 8.97 9.67 13.73
C LEU A 240 7.79 9.38 12.78
N ALA A 241 7.65 8.14 12.33
CA ALA A 241 6.53 7.70 11.50
C ALA A 241 5.18 7.81 12.22
N GLY A 242 5.15 7.55 13.53
CA GLY A 242 3.95 7.60 14.36
C GLY A 242 3.55 8.99 14.87
N GLN A 243 4.33 10.04 14.62
CA GLN A 243 4.06 11.40 15.10
C GLN A 243 2.84 12.05 14.47
N SER A 244 2.62 11.82 13.17
CA SER A 244 1.45 12.36 12.44
C SER A 244 1.08 11.45 11.26
N GLU A 245 -0.16 11.58 10.78
CA GLU A 245 -0.61 10.85 9.59
C GLU A 245 0.24 11.19 8.35
N ALA A 246 0.61 12.47 8.18
CA ALA A 246 1.47 12.91 7.09
C ALA A 246 2.85 12.23 7.13
N HIS A 247 3.47 12.13 8.32
CA HIS A 247 4.75 11.44 8.48
C HIS A 247 4.63 9.93 8.19
N GLY A 248 3.56 9.30 8.65
CA GLY A 248 3.30 7.88 8.38
C GLY A 248 3.12 7.60 6.88
N ILE A 249 2.40 8.47 6.15
CA ILE A 249 2.24 8.36 4.69
C ILE A 249 3.60 8.50 3.98
N GLN A 250 4.37 9.55 4.30
CA GLN A 250 5.69 9.77 3.70
C GLN A 250 6.66 8.62 4.01
N GLY A 251 6.62 8.11 5.25
CA GLY A 251 7.38 6.95 5.67
C GLY A 251 7.00 5.67 4.90
N ALA A 252 5.70 5.39 4.72
CA ALA A 252 5.24 4.24 3.96
C ALA A 252 5.66 4.31 2.48
N ILE A 253 5.58 5.49 1.85
CA ILE A 253 6.03 5.71 0.47
C ILE A 253 7.55 5.49 0.35
N ALA A 254 8.33 6.02 1.29
CA ALA A 254 9.78 5.82 1.31
C ALA A 254 10.14 4.35 1.56
N LEU A 255 9.42 3.67 2.45
CA LEU A 255 9.62 2.25 2.79
C LEU A 255 9.43 1.36 1.56
N GLN A 256 8.40 1.59 0.74
CA GLN A 256 8.18 0.84 -0.51
C GLN A 256 9.36 0.91 -1.48
N ARG A 257 10.11 2.02 -1.49
CA ARG A 257 11.29 2.19 -2.37
C ARG A 257 12.54 1.50 -1.84
N SER A 258 12.60 1.20 -0.54
CA SER A 258 13.76 0.63 0.15
C SER A 258 13.46 -0.68 0.88
N GLU A 259 12.33 -1.31 0.54
CA GLU A 259 11.77 -2.47 1.24
C GLU A 259 12.76 -3.63 1.30
N SER A 260 13.38 -4.00 0.18
CA SER A 260 14.32 -5.12 0.09
C SER A 260 15.58 -4.94 0.94
N ALA A 261 16.12 -3.73 0.94
CA ALA A 261 17.28 -3.37 1.74
C ALA A 261 16.94 -3.42 3.24
N LEU A 262 15.84 -2.78 3.64
CA LEU A 262 15.42 -2.70 5.03
C LEU A 262 14.94 -4.07 5.56
N TRP A 263 14.29 -4.90 4.74
CA TRP A 263 13.89 -6.25 5.12
C TRP A 263 15.10 -7.13 5.47
N ARG A 264 16.15 -7.12 4.65
CA ARG A 264 17.41 -7.84 4.95
C ARG A 264 18.03 -7.39 6.28
N ARG A 265 17.96 -6.08 6.57
CA ARG A 265 18.44 -5.52 7.84
C ARG A 265 17.58 -6.00 9.02
N VAL A 266 16.27 -6.05 8.88
CA VAL A 266 15.37 -6.62 9.91
C VAL A 266 15.69 -8.10 10.16
N GLU A 267 15.82 -8.91 9.12
CA GLU A 267 16.13 -10.35 9.27
C GLU A 267 17.45 -10.58 10.00
N VAL A 268 18.50 -9.84 9.64
CA VAL A 268 19.80 -9.93 10.31
C VAL A 268 19.74 -9.38 11.73
N SER A 269 19.07 -8.25 11.96
CA SER A 269 18.87 -7.70 13.30
C SER A 269 18.17 -8.70 14.22
N LEU A 270 17.09 -9.35 13.78
CA LEU A 270 16.35 -10.32 14.59
C LEU A 270 17.21 -11.52 15.02
N ALA A 271 18.21 -11.91 14.22
CA ALA A 271 19.13 -12.99 14.56
C ALA A 271 20.09 -12.64 15.71
N PHE A 272 20.29 -11.36 16.01
CA PHE A 272 21.26 -10.89 17.02
C PHE A 272 20.66 -10.02 18.13
N ASN A 273 19.54 -9.38 17.85
CA ASN A 273 18.80 -8.48 18.72
C ASN A 273 17.30 -8.63 18.45
N SER A 274 16.62 -9.42 19.28
CA SER A 274 15.18 -9.67 19.18
C SER A 274 14.35 -8.58 19.88
N SER A 275 14.77 -7.30 19.74
CA SER A 275 14.09 -6.20 20.42
C SER A 275 12.65 -6.01 19.90
N PRO A 276 11.72 -5.53 20.74
CA PRO A 276 10.35 -5.24 20.31
C PRO A 276 10.28 -4.30 19.10
N GLU A 277 11.22 -3.36 18.99
CA GLU A 277 11.25 -2.33 17.95
C GLU A 277 11.61 -2.92 16.59
N VAL A 278 12.58 -3.84 16.52
CA VAL A 278 12.91 -4.55 15.28
C VAL A 278 11.70 -5.34 14.79
N LYS A 279 11.01 -6.04 15.70
CA LYS A 279 9.82 -6.85 15.39
C LYS A 279 8.67 -5.98 14.87
N ARG A 280 8.40 -4.85 15.54
CA ARG A 280 7.38 -3.86 15.13
C ARG A 280 7.71 -3.20 13.80
N PHE A 281 8.97 -2.85 13.55
CA PHE A 281 9.38 -2.31 12.24
C PHE A 281 9.23 -3.35 11.13
N GLY A 282 9.61 -4.60 11.37
CA GLY A 282 9.33 -5.71 10.46
C GLY A 282 7.83 -5.89 10.17
N ALA A 283 6.98 -5.74 11.20
CA ALA A 283 5.53 -5.77 11.03
C ALA A 283 5.01 -4.59 10.20
N TRP A 284 5.61 -3.40 10.31
CA TRP A 284 5.26 -2.27 9.47
C TRP A 284 5.65 -2.50 8.00
N ILE A 285 6.81 -3.10 7.72
CA ILE A 285 7.16 -3.55 6.36
C ILE A 285 6.09 -4.50 5.83
N MET A 286 5.74 -5.53 6.61
CA MET A 286 4.69 -6.50 6.25
C MET A 286 3.34 -5.81 5.99
N LEU A 287 2.96 -4.83 6.80
CA LEU A 287 1.73 -4.05 6.62
C LEU A 287 1.74 -3.31 5.28
N THR A 288 2.84 -2.66 4.93
CA THR A 288 2.95 -1.91 3.66
C THR A 288 2.96 -2.80 2.42
N ARG A 289 3.52 -4.01 2.53
CA ARG A 289 3.68 -4.95 1.41
C ARG A 289 2.49 -5.87 1.23
N ASP A 290 2.12 -6.55 2.31
CA ASP A 290 1.21 -7.70 2.31
C ASP A 290 -0.10 -7.44 3.08
N GLY A 291 -0.23 -6.27 3.71
CA GLY A 291 -1.44 -5.82 4.39
C GLY A 291 -1.61 -6.29 5.85
N TRP A 292 -2.75 -5.96 6.45
CA TRP A 292 -2.95 -6.01 7.90
C TRP A 292 -2.78 -7.41 8.49
N ARG A 293 -3.44 -8.42 7.90
CA ARG A 293 -3.43 -9.78 8.48
C ARG A 293 -2.03 -10.39 8.49
N ARG A 294 -1.22 -10.10 7.47
CA ARG A 294 0.15 -10.58 7.37
C ARG A 294 1.06 -9.89 8.38
N ALA A 295 0.86 -8.60 8.62
CA ALA A 295 1.55 -7.87 9.68
C ALA A 295 1.21 -8.40 11.09
N GLU A 296 -0.06 -8.69 11.34
CA GLU A 296 -0.50 -9.27 12.62
C GLU A 296 0.05 -10.68 12.82
N ALA A 297 -0.08 -11.56 11.83
CA ALA A 297 0.47 -12.91 11.88
C ALA A 297 2.00 -12.90 12.04
N TRP A 298 2.69 -11.92 11.46
CA TRP A 298 4.11 -11.70 11.69
C TRP A 298 4.41 -11.37 13.16
N LEU A 299 3.66 -10.45 13.78
CA LEU A 299 3.84 -10.16 15.20
C LEU A 299 3.58 -11.38 16.10
N ASP A 300 2.61 -12.22 15.76
CA ASP A 300 2.36 -13.47 16.46
C ASP A 300 3.54 -14.44 16.36
N GLN A 301 4.06 -14.65 15.15
CA GLN A 301 5.24 -15.50 14.91
C GLN A 301 6.47 -15.00 15.66
N GLN A 302 6.62 -13.69 15.77
CA GLN A 302 7.73 -13.06 16.50
C GLN A 302 7.48 -12.96 18.03
N GLN A 303 6.36 -13.47 18.53
CA GLN A 303 5.94 -13.37 19.94
C GLN A 303 5.96 -11.92 20.45
N ALA A 304 5.50 -10.98 19.62
CA ALA A 304 5.51 -9.54 19.90
C ALA A 304 4.16 -8.87 19.66
N ARG A 305 3.07 -9.65 19.63
CA ARG A 305 1.71 -9.11 19.59
C ARG A 305 1.36 -8.52 20.95
N THR A 306 1.41 -7.19 21.05
CA THR A 306 0.95 -6.41 22.21
C THR A 306 -0.06 -5.35 21.76
N PRO A 307 -0.91 -4.83 22.67
CA PRO A 307 -1.84 -3.74 22.34
C PRO A 307 -1.14 -2.53 21.72
N GLU A 308 0.05 -2.16 22.22
CA GLU A 308 0.83 -1.03 21.72
C GLU A 308 1.37 -1.29 20.31
N ALA A 309 1.78 -2.52 20.01
CA ALA A 309 2.24 -2.91 18.68
C ALA A 309 1.10 -2.86 17.66
N LEU A 310 -0.09 -3.37 18.02
CA LEU A 310 -1.27 -3.31 17.17
C LEU A 310 -1.73 -1.87 16.97
N GLU A 311 -1.75 -1.04 18.02
CA GLU A 311 -2.13 0.37 17.91
C GLU A 311 -1.17 1.16 17.02
N LEU A 312 0.14 0.89 17.09
CA LEU A 312 1.11 1.47 16.17
C LEU A 312 0.80 1.08 14.73
N LEU A 313 0.60 -0.21 14.43
CA LEU A 313 0.28 -0.66 13.08
C LEU A 313 -1.05 -0.08 12.57
N GLN A 314 -2.07 0.04 13.41
CA GLN A 314 -3.35 0.63 13.01
C GLN A 314 -3.21 2.11 12.62
N ARG A 315 -2.31 2.84 13.29
CA ARG A 315 -1.96 4.22 12.92
C ARG A 315 -1.16 4.31 11.63
N LEU A 316 -0.33 3.30 11.36
CA LEU A 316 0.53 3.24 10.18
C LEU A 316 -0.12 2.58 8.96
N ASP A 317 -1.33 2.04 9.08
CA ASP A 317 -2.13 1.56 7.95
C ASP A 317 -2.73 2.73 7.16
N LEU A 318 -1.88 3.39 6.38
CA LEU A 318 -2.19 4.64 5.69
C LEU A 318 -2.20 4.48 4.17
N LYS A 319 -2.31 3.24 3.67
CA LYS A 319 -2.44 2.97 2.24
C LYS A 319 -3.70 3.68 1.72
N PRO A 320 -3.60 4.49 0.64
CA PRO A 320 -4.77 5.15 0.09
C PRO A 320 -5.78 4.12 -0.42
N ILE A 321 -7.07 4.45 -0.33
CA ILE A 321 -8.17 3.70 -0.94
C ILE A 321 -8.97 4.61 -1.85
N ALA A 322 -9.64 4.03 -2.85
CA ALA A 322 -10.51 4.80 -3.73
C ALA A 322 -11.88 5.10 -3.09
N LEU A 323 -12.29 4.29 -2.12
CA LEU A 323 -13.57 4.41 -1.43
C LEU A 323 -13.62 5.64 -0.51
N ALA A 324 -14.68 6.42 -0.64
CA ALA A 324 -15.09 7.47 0.29
C ALA A 324 -16.58 7.26 0.69
N PRO A 325 -16.87 6.25 1.53
CA PRO A 325 -18.23 5.93 1.93
C PRO A 325 -18.90 7.08 2.68
N GLN A 326 -20.11 7.42 2.28
CA GLN A 326 -20.95 8.44 2.90
C GLN A 326 -22.20 7.84 3.55
N GLN A 327 -22.66 6.70 3.05
CA GLN A 327 -23.82 5.99 3.58
C GLN A 327 -23.61 4.48 3.53
N ILE A 328 -24.13 3.80 4.53
CA ILE A 328 -24.11 2.35 4.70
C ILE A 328 -25.55 1.87 4.59
N LEU A 329 -25.78 0.80 3.84
CA LEU A 329 -27.04 0.05 3.82
C LEU A 329 -26.73 -1.43 4.09
N GLY A 330 -27.53 -2.05 4.95
CA GLY A 330 -27.31 -3.45 5.29
C GLY A 330 -28.52 -4.14 5.90
N ALA A 331 -28.51 -5.47 5.82
CA ALA A 331 -29.53 -6.33 6.41
C ALA A 331 -29.30 -6.50 7.91
N VAL A 332 -30.38 -6.45 8.70
CA VAL A 332 -30.29 -6.55 10.17
C VAL A 332 -30.81 -7.90 10.65
N THR A 333 -30.03 -8.56 11.50
CA THR A 333 -30.44 -9.77 12.21
C THR A 333 -30.17 -9.65 13.71
N SER A 334 -31.01 -10.25 14.55
CA SER A 334 -30.76 -10.32 16.00
C SER A 334 -29.85 -11.50 16.33
N VAL A 335 -28.91 -11.33 17.26
CA VAL A 335 -28.05 -12.40 17.77
C VAL A 335 -28.14 -12.48 19.30
N ALA A 336 -27.99 -13.68 19.86
CA ALA A 336 -28.05 -13.84 21.31
C ALA A 336 -26.77 -13.35 21.99
N VAL A 337 -25.61 -13.75 21.47
CA VAL A 337 -24.29 -13.41 21.99
C VAL A 337 -23.35 -13.16 20.79
N PRO A 338 -22.51 -12.12 20.82
CA PRO A 338 -21.48 -11.90 19.81
C PRO A 338 -20.47 -13.06 19.80
N ASP A 339 -20.09 -13.54 18.62
CA ASP A 339 -19.01 -14.54 18.49
C ASP A 339 -17.60 -13.92 18.70
N GLY A 340 -16.54 -14.71 18.53
CA GLY A 340 -15.15 -14.23 18.65
C GLY A 340 -14.59 -13.54 17.40
N SER A 341 -15.41 -13.26 16.37
CA SER A 341 -14.94 -12.77 15.07
C SER A 341 -14.78 -11.24 14.97
N TRP A 342 -15.08 -10.51 16.03
CA TRP A 342 -15.09 -9.06 16.07
C TRP A 342 -13.69 -8.47 16.29
N LEU A 343 -13.35 -7.47 15.49
CA LEU A 343 -11.99 -6.93 15.40
C LEU A 343 -11.72 -5.76 16.37
N LEU A 344 -12.77 -5.19 16.95
CA LEU A 344 -12.69 -4.16 18.00
C LEU A 344 -13.32 -4.69 19.29
N ALA A 345 -12.90 -4.15 20.43
CA ALA A 345 -13.38 -4.55 21.75
C ALA A 345 -14.91 -4.47 21.83
N VAL A 346 -15.52 -5.58 22.26
CA VAL A 346 -16.97 -5.68 22.45
C VAL A 346 -17.31 -5.24 23.88
N PRO A 347 -18.15 -4.20 24.07
CA PRO A 347 -18.52 -3.74 25.40
C PRO A 347 -19.53 -4.67 26.08
N GLU A 348 -19.75 -4.50 27.37
CA GLU A 348 -20.86 -5.14 28.09
C GLU A 348 -22.20 -4.65 27.55
N LEU A 349 -23.19 -5.54 27.47
CA LEU A 349 -24.51 -5.23 26.95
C LEU A 349 -25.30 -4.37 27.95
N PRO A 350 -25.76 -3.17 27.58
CA PRO A 350 -26.55 -2.33 28.48
C PRO A 350 -27.90 -2.98 28.85
N PRO A 351 -28.43 -2.70 30.06
CA PRO A 351 -29.76 -3.19 30.46
C PRO A 351 -30.85 -2.77 29.46
N GLY A 352 -31.75 -3.69 29.11
CA GLY A 352 -32.84 -3.45 28.15
C GLY A 352 -32.44 -3.43 26.68
N GLN A 353 -31.17 -3.68 26.35
CA GLN A 353 -30.70 -3.79 24.97
C GLN A 353 -30.52 -5.24 24.53
N SER A 354 -30.46 -5.45 23.22
CA SER A 354 -30.12 -6.72 22.58
C SER A 354 -29.03 -6.53 21.54
N TRP A 355 -28.30 -7.61 21.23
CA TRP A 355 -27.29 -7.62 20.18
C TRP A 355 -27.93 -7.83 18.80
N PHE A 356 -27.41 -7.11 17.82
CA PHE A 356 -27.78 -7.23 16.42
C PHE A 356 -26.54 -7.20 15.54
N VAL A 357 -26.60 -7.91 14.42
CA VAL A 357 -25.59 -7.88 13.37
C VAL A 357 -26.18 -7.21 12.15
N VAL A 358 -25.41 -6.28 11.57
CA VAL A 358 -25.73 -5.65 10.30
C VAL A 358 -24.75 -6.14 9.24
N ASP A 359 -25.24 -6.90 8.28
CA ASP A 359 -24.48 -7.31 7.10
C ASP A 359 -24.49 -6.16 6.10
N VAL A 360 -23.32 -5.53 5.87
CA VAL A 360 -23.22 -4.39 4.97
C VAL A 360 -23.23 -4.89 3.53
N ASP A 361 -24.34 -4.64 2.85
CA ASP A 361 -24.56 -5.05 1.47
C ASP A 361 -24.18 -3.96 0.49
N VAL A 362 -24.40 -2.68 0.84
CA VAL A 362 -24.25 -1.56 -0.08
C VAL A 362 -23.62 -0.36 0.63
N LEU A 363 -22.68 0.31 -0.03
CA LEU A 363 -22.11 1.59 0.37
C LEU A 363 -22.41 2.66 -0.68
N ARG A 364 -22.81 3.85 -0.24
CA ARG A 364 -22.76 5.05 -1.08
C ARG A 364 -21.34 5.59 -1.06
N ASP A 365 -20.62 5.44 -2.16
CA ASP A 365 -19.31 6.03 -2.39
C ASP A 365 -19.46 7.26 -3.28
N ARG A 366 -19.38 8.45 -2.66
CA ARG A 366 -19.67 9.74 -3.30
C ARG A 366 -21.07 9.74 -3.95
N GLN A 367 -21.13 9.79 -5.29
CA GLN A 367 -22.39 9.77 -6.06
C GLN A 367 -22.74 8.38 -6.59
N THR A 368 -21.93 7.36 -6.31
CA THR A 368 -22.15 6.00 -6.80
C THR A 368 -22.50 5.06 -5.66
N TRP A 369 -23.36 4.10 -5.92
CA TRP A 369 -23.62 3.03 -4.97
C TRP A 369 -22.83 1.79 -5.38
N ARG A 370 -22.11 1.22 -4.41
CA ARG A 370 -21.24 0.06 -4.59
C ARG A 370 -21.76 -1.09 -3.72
N MET A 371 -21.80 -2.26 -4.32
CA MET A 371 -22.20 -3.48 -3.62
C MET A 371 -20.99 -4.15 -2.97
N THR A 372 -21.27 -4.91 -1.91
CA THR A 372 -20.35 -5.88 -1.31
C THR A 372 -19.95 -6.96 -2.34
N PRO A 373 -18.74 -7.52 -2.28
CA PRO A 373 -17.66 -7.21 -1.33
C PRO A 373 -16.92 -5.89 -1.63
N PHE A 374 -16.18 -5.39 -0.63
CA PHE A 374 -15.33 -4.18 -0.73
C PHE A 374 -13.83 -4.55 -0.59
N PRO A 375 -13.17 -5.04 -1.67
CA PRO A 375 -11.81 -5.57 -1.59
C PRO A 375 -10.79 -4.59 -1.01
N ASP A 376 -10.94 -3.29 -1.28
CA ASP A 376 -10.07 -2.22 -0.76
C ASP A 376 -10.02 -2.15 0.77
N LEU A 377 -11.04 -2.70 1.45
CA LEU A 377 -11.16 -2.75 2.91
C LEU A 377 -10.80 -4.12 3.47
N GLY A 378 -10.74 -5.16 2.63
CA GLY A 378 -10.66 -6.56 3.04
C GLY A 378 -9.41 -6.93 3.84
N ASP A 379 -8.31 -6.20 3.67
CA ASP A 379 -7.04 -6.45 4.40
C ASP A 379 -6.50 -5.20 5.09
N ARG A 380 -7.43 -4.34 5.53
CA ARG A 380 -7.12 -3.10 6.24
C ARG A 380 -7.27 -3.25 7.76
N ALA A 381 -6.58 -2.39 8.47
CA ALA A 381 -6.66 -2.26 9.91
C ALA A 381 -8.11 -1.96 10.36
N PRO A 382 -8.60 -2.56 11.46
CA PRO A 382 -9.98 -2.37 11.91
C PRO A 382 -10.33 -0.90 12.17
N ARG A 383 -9.44 -0.13 12.81
CA ARG A 383 -9.63 1.32 13.03
C ARG A 383 -9.55 2.14 11.74
N PHE A 384 -8.81 1.69 10.73
CA PHE A 384 -8.82 2.35 9.42
C PHE A 384 -10.21 2.20 8.80
N VAL A 385 -10.75 0.97 8.74
CA VAL A 385 -12.09 0.73 8.18
C VAL A 385 -13.18 1.45 8.98
N TRP A 386 -13.09 1.45 10.31
CA TRP A 386 -13.99 2.22 11.17
C TRP A 386 -14.03 3.70 10.80
N ARG A 387 -12.85 4.30 10.57
CA ARG A 387 -12.74 5.71 10.15
C ARG A 387 -13.28 5.92 8.73
N THR A 388 -12.90 5.06 7.80
CA THR A 388 -13.36 5.10 6.40
C THR A 388 -14.87 5.04 6.28
N LEU A 389 -15.54 4.22 7.08
CA LEU A 389 -17.00 4.10 7.11
C LEU A 389 -17.69 5.29 7.82
N GLY A 390 -16.93 6.29 8.30
CA GLY A 390 -17.48 7.45 9.00
C GLY A 390 -17.96 7.15 10.43
N LEU A 391 -17.69 5.95 10.96
CA LEU A 391 -18.25 5.49 12.24
C LEU A 391 -17.65 6.20 13.46
N HIS A 392 -16.53 6.88 13.29
CA HIS A 392 -15.95 7.76 14.32
C HIS A 392 -16.77 9.03 14.55
N ASN A 393 -17.54 9.47 13.54
CA ASN A 393 -18.41 10.65 13.62
C ASN A 393 -19.86 10.26 13.90
N ASN A 394 -20.33 9.18 13.27
CA ASN A 394 -21.68 8.67 13.44
C ASN A 394 -21.67 7.14 13.44
N ASN A 395 -21.75 6.54 14.62
CA ASN A 395 -21.86 5.10 14.80
C ASN A 395 -23.31 4.62 14.96
N ARG A 396 -24.31 5.42 14.57
CA ARG A 396 -25.73 5.04 14.69
C ARG A 396 -26.32 4.63 13.35
N LEU A 397 -27.17 3.62 13.38
CA LEU A 397 -27.97 3.16 12.24
C LEU A 397 -29.45 3.25 12.60
N GLY A 398 -30.25 3.84 11.75
CA GLY A 398 -31.69 3.70 11.83
C GLY A 398 -32.13 2.41 11.13
N VAL A 399 -33.15 1.73 11.66
CA VAL A 399 -33.69 0.48 11.13
C VAL A 399 -35.10 0.69 10.60
N MET A 400 -35.34 0.21 9.37
CA MET A 400 -36.65 0.17 8.74
C MET A 400 -37.14 -1.26 8.68
N ILE A 401 -38.37 -1.47 9.14
CA ILE A 401 -39.11 -2.73 9.05
C ILE A 401 -40.37 -2.53 8.21
N SER A 402 -40.83 -3.58 7.55
CA SER A 402 -42.15 -3.61 6.91
C SER A 402 -43.23 -4.04 7.91
N GLN A 403 -44.25 -3.21 8.08
CA GLN A 403 -45.49 -3.50 8.82
C GLN A 403 -46.69 -3.19 7.92
N ALA A 404 -47.61 -4.16 7.77
CA ALA A 404 -48.78 -4.03 6.89
C ALA A 404 -48.44 -3.58 5.44
N GLY A 405 -47.28 -4.01 4.92
CA GLY A 405 -46.80 -3.65 3.58
C GLY A 405 -46.18 -2.26 3.45
N GLN A 406 -46.07 -1.50 4.55
CA GLN A 406 -45.45 -0.18 4.59
C GLN A 406 -44.13 -0.22 5.36
N ARG A 407 -43.12 0.52 4.89
CA ARG A 407 -41.85 0.68 5.60
C ARG A 407 -42.01 1.70 6.73
N VAL A 408 -41.77 1.27 7.95
CA VAL A 408 -41.84 2.10 9.16
C VAL A 408 -40.52 2.05 9.91
N PHE A 409 -40.22 3.13 10.63
CA PHE A 409 -39.05 3.20 11.48
C PHE A 409 -39.21 2.24 12.66
N GLY A 410 -38.34 1.24 12.73
CA GLY A 410 -38.35 0.21 13.77
C GLY A 410 -37.49 0.56 14.99
N GLY A 411 -36.50 1.45 14.84
CA GLY A 411 -35.63 1.86 15.94
C GLY A 411 -34.22 2.25 15.49
N THR A 412 -33.33 2.44 16.46
CA THR A 412 -31.92 2.81 16.25
C THR A 412 -30.99 1.73 16.79
N LEU A 413 -29.91 1.47 16.08
CA LEU A 413 -28.79 0.64 16.49
C LEU A 413 -27.55 1.51 16.74
N VAL A 414 -26.72 1.12 17.70
CA VAL A 414 -25.40 1.71 17.96
C VAL A 414 -24.33 0.69 17.64
N ILE A 415 -23.42 1.05 16.74
CA ILE A 415 -22.31 0.19 16.31
C ILE A 415 -21.18 0.26 17.33
N HIS A 416 -20.66 -0.91 17.71
CA HIS A 416 -19.56 -1.07 18.67
C HIS A 416 -18.33 -1.74 18.07
N SER A 417 -18.53 -2.67 17.15
CA SER A 417 -17.42 -3.42 16.53
C SER A 417 -17.74 -3.78 15.10
N LEU A 418 -16.74 -4.32 14.40
CA LEU A 418 -16.87 -4.78 13.01
C LEU A 418 -16.08 -6.07 12.78
N SER A 419 -16.48 -6.83 11.79
CA SER A 419 -15.71 -7.94 11.23
C SER A 419 -15.59 -7.76 9.72
N ILE A 420 -14.45 -8.17 9.15
CA ILE A 420 -14.15 -7.99 7.73
C ILE A 420 -13.52 -9.25 7.16
N SER A 421 -14.13 -9.83 6.12
CA SER A 421 -13.57 -10.97 5.40
C SER A 421 -12.40 -10.55 4.50
N PRO A 422 -11.53 -11.49 4.07
CA PRO A 422 -10.46 -11.17 3.11
C PRO A 422 -10.97 -10.63 1.77
N SER A 423 -12.17 -11.03 1.36
CA SER A 423 -12.82 -10.49 0.17
C SER A 423 -13.35 -9.06 0.38
N GLY A 424 -13.58 -8.63 1.63
CA GLY A 424 -14.14 -7.31 1.94
C GLY A 424 -15.63 -7.31 2.28
N HIS A 425 -16.20 -8.43 2.72
CA HIS A 425 -17.53 -8.42 3.35
C HIS A 425 -17.42 -7.85 4.75
N ILE A 426 -18.28 -6.90 5.08
CA ILE A 426 -18.27 -6.19 6.35
C ILE A 426 -19.52 -6.56 7.13
N ARG A 427 -19.35 -6.92 8.40
CA ARG A 427 -20.45 -7.04 9.35
C ARG A 427 -20.22 -6.10 10.51
N LEU A 428 -21.27 -5.44 10.97
CA LEU A 428 -21.23 -4.51 12.09
C LEU A 428 -21.93 -5.15 13.28
N LEU A 429 -21.25 -5.19 14.42
CA LEU A 429 -21.86 -5.58 15.69
C LEU A 429 -22.47 -4.35 16.34
N THR A 430 -23.75 -4.46 16.68
CA THR A 430 -24.53 -3.34 17.17
C THR A 430 -25.39 -3.72 18.37
N THR A 431 -25.78 -2.73 19.15
CA THR A 431 -26.83 -2.86 20.17
C THR A 431 -28.03 -2.00 19.84
N GLY A 432 -29.22 -2.44 20.26
CA GLY A 432 -30.48 -1.71 20.09
C GLY A 432 -31.51 -2.13 21.13
N ASP A 433 -32.69 -1.50 21.11
CA ASP A 433 -33.80 -1.80 22.02
C ASP A 433 -34.26 -3.26 21.88
N GLN A 434 -34.57 -3.93 22.99
CA GLN A 434 -35.11 -5.29 22.99
C GLN A 434 -36.44 -5.41 22.23
N GLN A 435 -37.26 -4.36 22.14
CA GLN A 435 -38.49 -4.35 21.33
C GLN A 435 -38.20 -4.57 19.84
N LEU A 436 -37.06 -4.09 19.34
CA LEU A 436 -36.66 -4.30 17.95
C LEU A 436 -36.42 -5.80 17.68
N ARG A 437 -35.87 -6.53 18.65
CA ARG A 437 -35.66 -7.99 18.53
C ARG A 437 -36.97 -8.75 18.31
N THR A 438 -38.06 -8.31 18.92
CA THR A 438 -39.39 -8.89 18.69
C THR A 438 -40.01 -8.45 17.37
N ALA A 439 -39.68 -7.26 16.88
CA ALA A 439 -40.25 -6.71 15.66
C ALA A 439 -39.57 -7.22 14.37
N LEU A 440 -38.27 -7.52 14.38
CA LEU A 440 -37.54 -7.99 13.19
C LEU A 440 -38.15 -9.26 12.56
N PRO A 441 -38.44 -10.34 13.31
CA PRO A 441 -38.99 -11.57 12.73
C PRO A 441 -40.43 -11.41 12.22
N GLN A 442 -41.15 -10.38 12.65
CA GLN A 442 -42.51 -10.07 12.22
C GLN A 442 -42.51 -9.22 10.93
N SER A 443 -41.34 -8.79 10.46
CA SER A 443 -41.27 -7.94 9.28
C SER A 443 -41.58 -8.73 8.02
N GLY A 444 -42.52 -8.22 7.21
CA GLY A 444 -42.87 -8.82 5.92
C GLY A 444 -41.82 -8.64 4.82
N MET A 445 -40.70 -7.97 5.11
CA MET A 445 -39.58 -7.72 4.20
C MET A 445 -38.27 -7.75 4.99
N LEU A 446 -37.13 -7.86 4.31
CA LEU A 446 -35.83 -7.82 4.99
C LEU A 446 -35.63 -6.47 5.70
N PRO A 447 -35.37 -6.47 7.02
CA PRO A 447 -35.09 -5.24 7.76
C PRO A 447 -33.84 -4.54 7.23
N LEU A 448 -33.96 -3.24 6.96
CA LEU A 448 -32.91 -2.40 6.39
C LEU A 448 -32.32 -1.46 7.44
N ALA A 449 -31.02 -1.52 7.68
CA ALA A 449 -30.28 -0.53 8.46
C ALA A 449 -29.60 0.51 7.55
N SER A 450 -29.59 1.77 7.98
CA SER A 450 -28.91 2.89 7.31
C SER A 450 -28.35 3.92 8.30
N ASN A 451 -27.17 4.48 8.04
CA ASN A 451 -26.64 5.65 8.79
C ASN A 451 -26.97 7.00 8.13
N GLY A 452 -27.57 6.99 6.94
CA GLY A 452 -28.07 8.18 6.25
C GLY A 452 -29.58 8.32 6.35
N SER A 453 -30.11 9.47 5.92
CA SER A 453 -31.56 9.69 5.77
C SER A 453 -32.18 8.51 5.04
N PHE A 454 -33.27 8.00 5.60
CA PHE A 454 -33.97 6.90 4.98
C PHE A 454 -34.45 7.29 3.59
N LEU A 455 -34.38 6.31 2.69
CA LEU A 455 -34.82 6.46 1.32
C LEU A 455 -36.31 6.84 1.35
N SER A 456 -36.63 8.09 1.01
CA SER A 456 -38.01 8.54 0.85
C SER A 456 -38.64 7.79 -0.30
N THR A 457 -39.93 7.46 -0.21
CA THR A 457 -40.67 6.97 -1.38
C THR A 457 -40.50 7.95 -2.53
N PRO A 458 -40.33 7.47 -3.78
CA PRO A 458 -40.23 8.36 -4.93
C PRO A 458 -41.43 9.32 -4.96
N SER A 459 -41.17 10.63 -4.93
CA SER A 459 -42.20 11.65 -5.05
C SER A 459 -42.24 12.18 -6.47
N GLY A 460 -43.36 12.01 -7.14
CA GLY A 460 -43.62 12.51 -8.49
C GLY A 460 -45.04 13.04 -8.62
N GLU A 461 -45.36 13.62 -9.77
CA GLU A 461 -46.73 14.06 -10.06
C GLU A 461 -47.60 12.83 -10.32
N VAL A 462 -48.72 12.70 -9.59
CA VAL A 462 -49.67 11.60 -9.80
C VAL A 462 -50.49 11.91 -11.06
N LYS A 463 -50.46 11.02 -12.06
CA LYS A 463 -51.28 11.12 -13.28
C LYS A 463 -52.14 9.87 -13.45
N TYR A 464 -53.27 9.99 -14.15
CA TYR A 464 -53.99 8.80 -14.59
C TYR A 464 -53.34 8.24 -15.85
N LEU A 465 -53.43 6.92 -15.99
CA LEU A 465 -52.89 6.20 -17.14
C LEU A 465 -53.56 6.64 -18.46
N ARG A 466 -54.83 7.08 -18.42
CA ARG A 466 -55.55 7.70 -19.55
C ARG A 466 -55.01 9.08 -19.97
N ASP A 467 -54.27 9.77 -19.10
CA ASP A 467 -53.72 11.09 -19.37
C ASP A 467 -52.30 11.02 -19.94
N MET A 468 -51.76 9.81 -20.13
CA MET A 468 -50.45 9.57 -20.74
C MET A 468 -50.50 9.76 -22.27
N PRO A 469 -49.35 10.04 -22.92
CA PRO A 469 -49.26 10.02 -24.38
C PRO A 469 -49.77 8.68 -24.96
N PRO A 470 -50.63 8.68 -25.99
CA PRO A 470 -51.29 7.45 -26.48
C PRO A 470 -50.33 6.32 -26.85
N ALA A 471 -49.17 6.66 -27.42
CA ALA A 471 -48.14 5.68 -27.76
C ALA A 471 -47.53 5.01 -26.50
N ALA A 472 -47.16 5.82 -25.49
CA ALA A 472 -46.61 5.33 -24.23
C ALA A 472 -47.64 4.51 -23.44
N GLN A 473 -48.89 4.97 -23.46
CA GLN A 473 -50.02 4.26 -22.88
C GLN A 473 -50.21 2.87 -23.50
N ALA A 474 -50.28 2.79 -24.83
CA ALA A 474 -50.45 1.52 -25.53
C ALA A 474 -49.28 0.56 -25.28
N ALA A 475 -48.05 1.07 -25.29
CA ALA A 475 -46.85 0.29 -25.01
C ALA A 475 -46.85 -0.28 -23.58
N LEU A 476 -47.15 0.57 -22.57
CA LEU A 476 -47.21 0.18 -21.17
C LEU A 476 -48.27 -0.91 -20.94
N ILE A 477 -49.50 -0.72 -21.42
CA ILE A 477 -50.59 -1.68 -21.26
C ILE A 477 -50.23 -3.02 -21.92
N SER A 478 -49.68 -2.96 -23.14
CA SER A 478 -49.24 -4.16 -23.87
C SER A 478 -48.10 -4.90 -23.17
N HIS A 479 -47.21 -4.18 -22.48
CA HIS A 479 -46.16 -4.78 -21.66
C HIS A 479 -46.71 -5.43 -20.40
N LEU A 480 -47.56 -4.74 -19.65
CA LEU A 480 -48.19 -5.30 -18.44
C LEU A 480 -48.99 -6.56 -18.75
N TYR A 481 -49.77 -6.55 -19.84
CA TYR A 481 -50.56 -7.72 -20.23
C TYR A 481 -49.67 -8.92 -20.55
N ARG A 482 -48.60 -8.72 -21.35
CA ARG A 482 -47.63 -9.78 -21.69
C ARG A 482 -46.90 -10.32 -20.45
N ASP A 483 -46.53 -9.44 -19.52
CA ASP A 483 -45.91 -9.84 -18.25
C ASP A 483 -46.86 -10.72 -17.44
N LEU A 484 -48.14 -10.36 -17.37
CA LEU A 484 -49.16 -11.17 -16.69
C LEU A 484 -49.42 -12.50 -17.38
N GLU A 485 -49.49 -12.53 -18.72
CA GLU A 485 -49.60 -13.77 -19.50
C GLU A 485 -48.41 -14.70 -19.26
N SER A 486 -47.20 -14.14 -19.04
CA SER A 486 -46.02 -14.95 -18.74
C SER A 486 -46.10 -15.69 -17.39
N LEU A 487 -46.94 -15.21 -16.47
CA LEU A 487 -47.19 -15.85 -15.18
C LEU A 487 -48.34 -16.87 -15.23
N GLY A 488 -49.17 -16.86 -16.28
CA GLY A 488 -50.30 -17.78 -16.44
C GLY A 488 -51.46 -17.18 -17.23
N GLN A 489 -52.65 -17.79 -17.12
CA GLN A 489 -53.83 -17.33 -17.86
C GLN A 489 -54.42 -16.05 -17.24
N VAL A 490 -54.44 -14.96 -18.01
CA VAL A 490 -55.11 -13.71 -17.62
C VAL A 490 -56.62 -13.87 -17.80
N SER A 491 -57.41 -13.57 -16.77
CA SER A 491 -58.87 -13.77 -16.79
C SER A 491 -59.64 -12.77 -17.66
N LEU A 492 -58.95 -11.77 -18.22
CA LEU A 492 -59.51 -10.71 -19.04
C LEU A 492 -58.92 -10.76 -20.45
N THR A 493 -59.73 -10.44 -21.46
CA THR A 493 -59.21 -10.19 -22.82
C THR A 493 -58.35 -8.91 -22.83
N PRO A 494 -57.45 -8.72 -23.80
CA PRO A 494 -56.64 -7.51 -23.91
C PRO A 494 -57.48 -6.23 -23.90
N GLU A 495 -58.65 -6.22 -24.54
CA GLU A 495 -59.55 -5.07 -24.63
C GLU A 495 -60.20 -4.77 -23.27
N ALA A 496 -60.66 -5.80 -22.57
CA ALA A 496 -61.24 -5.65 -21.23
C ALA A 496 -60.19 -5.19 -20.21
N PHE A 497 -58.96 -5.70 -20.33
CA PHE A 497 -57.82 -5.25 -19.51
C PHE A 497 -57.48 -3.79 -19.80
N GLN A 498 -57.42 -3.40 -21.07
CA GLN A 498 -57.14 -2.01 -21.46
C GLN A 498 -58.14 -1.03 -20.84
N GLN A 499 -59.43 -1.38 -20.78
CA GLN A 499 -60.46 -0.55 -20.15
C GLN A 499 -60.30 -0.47 -18.63
N LEU A 500 -59.95 -1.58 -17.97
CA LEU A 500 -59.74 -1.65 -16.52
C LEU A 500 -58.61 -0.72 -16.06
N VAL A 501 -57.47 -0.75 -16.77
CA VAL A 501 -56.25 -0.05 -16.35
C VAL A 501 -56.26 1.46 -16.64
N GLN A 502 -57.22 1.97 -17.43
CA GLN A 502 -57.33 3.41 -17.74
C GLN A 502 -57.41 4.30 -16.50
N ASN A 503 -58.02 3.79 -15.43
CA ASN A 503 -58.24 4.54 -14.19
C ASN A 503 -57.10 4.33 -13.17
N TRP A 504 -56.07 3.57 -13.53
CA TRP A 504 -54.91 3.42 -12.66
C TRP A 504 -54.06 4.69 -12.65
N THR A 505 -53.37 4.89 -11.54
CA THR A 505 -52.51 6.06 -11.31
C THR A 505 -51.05 5.68 -11.49
N VAL A 506 -50.30 6.50 -12.21
CA VAL A 506 -48.84 6.43 -12.35
C VAL A 506 -48.19 7.65 -11.69
N LEU A 507 -46.96 7.51 -11.23
CA LEU A 507 -46.13 8.64 -10.80
C LEU A 507 -45.26 9.07 -11.99
N SER A 508 -45.26 10.36 -12.28
CA SER A 508 -44.44 11.03 -13.29
C SER A 508 -43.19 11.60 -12.60
N LEU A 509 -42.01 11.07 -12.92
CA LEU A 509 -40.73 11.53 -12.36
C LEU A 509 -39.57 11.12 -13.27
N PRO A 510 -38.45 11.87 -13.31
CA PRO A 510 -37.28 11.46 -14.08
C PRO A 510 -36.64 10.23 -13.43
N LEU A 511 -36.59 9.10 -14.16
CA LEU A 511 -36.05 7.83 -13.68
C LEU A 511 -34.72 7.48 -14.33
N ASN A 512 -34.47 7.89 -15.57
CA ASN A 512 -33.29 7.49 -16.35
C ASN A 512 -32.17 8.56 -16.42
N GLY A 513 -32.40 9.77 -15.89
CA GLY A 513 -31.41 10.85 -15.88
C GLY A 513 -31.42 11.81 -17.06
N ASP A 514 -32.40 11.72 -17.98
CA ASP A 514 -32.53 12.60 -19.14
C ASP A 514 -33.42 13.83 -18.91
N ASP A 515 -33.83 14.07 -17.66
CA ASP A 515 -34.78 15.09 -17.21
C ASP A 515 -36.21 14.96 -17.79
N GLU A 516 -36.50 13.96 -18.62
CA GLU A 516 -37.85 13.67 -19.10
C GLU A 516 -38.69 12.92 -18.04
N PRO A 517 -40.01 13.13 -18.00
CA PRO A 517 -40.88 12.45 -17.06
C PRO A 517 -41.10 10.98 -17.47
N ASP A 518 -40.46 10.08 -16.74
CA ASP A 518 -40.72 8.64 -16.81
C ASP A 518 -41.91 8.25 -15.92
N TRP A 519 -42.40 7.02 -16.10
CA TRP A 519 -43.64 6.53 -15.50
C TRP A 519 -43.37 5.40 -14.51
N LEU A 520 -43.76 5.59 -13.24
CA LEU A 520 -43.69 4.57 -12.20
C LEU A 520 -45.11 4.12 -11.80
N LEU A 521 -45.45 2.87 -12.09
CA LEU A 521 -46.70 2.25 -11.70
C LEU A 521 -46.51 1.41 -10.44
N GLN A 522 -47.32 1.67 -9.42
CA GLN A 522 -47.35 0.90 -8.18
C GLN A 522 -48.72 0.22 -8.03
N LEU A 523 -48.72 -1.10 -7.96
CA LEU A 523 -49.94 -1.91 -7.85
C LEU A 523 -49.96 -2.63 -6.52
N ASP A 524 -50.98 -2.35 -5.72
CA ASP A 524 -51.30 -3.14 -4.54
C ASP A 524 -52.00 -4.45 -4.94
N ARG A 525 -52.20 -5.32 -3.94
CA ARG A 525 -52.85 -6.62 -4.12
C ARG A 525 -54.33 -6.52 -4.50
N GLN A 526 -54.99 -5.41 -4.20
CA GLN A 526 -56.40 -5.21 -4.54
C GLN A 526 -56.57 -4.90 -6.03
N ARG A 527 -55.60 -4.19 -6.62
CA ARG A 527 -55.57 -3.87 -8.05
C ARG A 527 -55.13 -5.06 -8.90
N LEU A 528 -54.21 -5.88 -8.38
CA LEU A 528 -53.64 -7.00 -9.11
C LEU A 528 -53.12 -8.08 -8.15
N ASP A 529 -53.74 -9.26 -8.09
CA ASP A 529 -53.23 -10.42 -7.33
C ASP A 529 -52.52 -11.42 -8.27
N VAL A 530 -51.21 -11.61 -8.10
CA VAL A 530 -50.38 -12.56 -8.88
C VAL A 530 -49.90 -13.75 -8.03
N GLY A 531 -50.53 -13.98 -6.87
CA GLY A 531 -50.27 -15.11 -6.00
C GLY A 531 -49.55 -14.75 -4.68
N ALA A 532 -49.55 -15.71 -3.76
CA ALA A 532 -49.05 -15.52 -2.39
C ALA A 532 -47.52 -15.37 -2.29
N ASP A 533 -46.78 -15.81 -3.30
CA ASP A 533 -45.31 -15.82 -3.30
C ASP A 533 -44.67 -14.49 -3.75
N ARG A 534 -45.49 -13.45 -3.99
CA ARG A 534 -45.03 -12.14 -4.45
C ARG A 534 -45.24 -11.07 -3.39
N SER A 535 -44.21 -10.26 -3.20
CA SER A 535 -44.26 -9.09 -2.34
C SER A 535 -44.97 -7.93 -3.02
N TYR A 536 -45.82 -7.24 -2.27
CA TYR A 536 -46.54 -6.05 -2.69
C TYR A 536 -46.00 -4.78 -2.03
N PRO A 537 -46.13 -3.60 -2.67
CA PRO A 537 -46.71 -3.38 -4.01
C PRO A 537 -45.81 -3.88 -5.16
N LEU A 538 -46.42 -4.31 -6.26
CA LEU A 538 -45.71 -4.58 -7.52
C LEU A 538 -45.35 -3.25 -8.18
N ILE A 539 -44.10 -3.14 -8.63
CA ILE A 539 -43.56 -1.91 -9.19
C ILE A 539 -43.15 -2.15 -10.65
N PHE A 540 -43.59 -1.26 -11.52
CA PHE A 540 -43.17 -1.20 -12.91
C PHE A 540 -42.67 0.21 -13.22
N ALA A 541 -41.53 0.31 -13.87
CA ALA A 541 -40.98 1.57 -14.34
C ALA A 541 -40.94 1.54 -15.86
N PHE A 542 -41.37 2.62 -16.50
CA PHE A 542 -41.35 2.80 -17.94
C PHE A 542 -40.74 4.15 -18.27
N ARG A 543 -40.06 4.23 -19.40
CA ARG A 543 -39.57 5.47 -19.97
C ARG A 543 -40.73 6.33 -20.45
N HIS A 544 -40.52 7.63 -20.64
CA HIS A 544 -41.51 8.56 -21.20
C HIS A 544 -42.25 8.04 -22.46
N ASP A 545 -41.59 7.22 -23.30
CA ASP A 545 -42.13 6.61 -24.53
C ASP A 545 -42.89 5.28 -24.32
N GLY A 546 -42.96 4.78 -23.09
CA GLY A 546 -43.59 3.52 -22.71
C GLY A 546 -42.68 2.28 -22.79
N THR A 547 -41.39 2.45 -23.11
CA THR A 547 -40.39 1.37 -23.02
C THR A 547 -40.21 0.94 -21.57
N ILE A 548 -40.16 -0.37 -21.30
CA ILE A 548 -40.02 -0.87 -19.92
C ILE A 548 -38.59 -0.69 -19.40
N LEU A 549 -38.46 -0.09 -18.22
CA LEU A 549 -37.20 0.08 -17.48
C LEU A 549 -37.04 -0.95 -16.35
N TYR A 550 -38.16 -1.35 -15.74
CA TYR A 550 -38.19 -2.37 -14.70
C TYR A 550 -39.57 -3.03 -14.62
N SER A 551 -39.58 -4.36 -14.39
CA SER A 551 -40.79 -5.15 -14.12
C SER A 551 -40.60 -6.01 -12.88
N ALA A 552 -41.42 -5.81 -11.86
CA ALA A 552 -41.47 -6.69 -10.69
C ALA A 552 -41.96 -8.12 -11.03
N ILE A 553 -42.61 -8.33 -12.18
CA ILE A 553 -43.04 -9.66 -12.63
C ILE A 553 -41.86 -10.43 -13.20
N GLN A 554 -41.13 -9.83 -14.14
CA GLN A 554 -39.97 -10.45 -14.78
C GLN A 554 -38.79 -10.54 -13.82
N SER A 555 -38.67 -9.57 -12.90
CA SER A 555 -37.65 -9.60 -11.85
C SER A 555 -38.05 -10.59 -10.74
N ARG A 556 -37.05 -11.36 -10.26
CA ARG A 556 -37.17 -12.11 -9.00
C ARG A 556 -36.78 -11.25 -7.79
N GLU A 557 -36.47 -9.98 -8.04
CA GLU A 557 -35.98 -9.04 -7.03
C GLU A 557 -37.09 -8.07 -6.68
N GLN A 558 -37.25 -7.82 -5.39
CA GLN A 558 -38.27 -6.90 -4.91
C GLN A 558 -37.73 -5.46 -4.93
N TRP A 559 -38.40 -4.55 -5.63
CA TRP A 559 -38.08 -3.12 -5.59
C TRP A 559 -38.25 -2.58 -4.17
N LEU A 560 -37.22 -1.89 -3.67
CA LEU A 560 -37.28 -1.22 -2.38
C LEU A 560 -37.34 0.29 -2.54
N ASN A 561 -36.38 0.89 -3.27
CA ASN A 561 -36.38 2.33 -3.50
C ASN A 561 -35.43 2.78 -4.61
N LEU A 562 -35.66 3.98 -5.16
CA LEU A 562 -34.67 4.71 -5.96
C LEU A 562 -33.58 5.26 -5.05
N LEU A 563 -32.34 5.07 -5.48
CA LEU A 563 -31.18 5.56 -4.76
C LEU A 563 -30.84 6.98 -5.21
N PRO A 564 -30.63 7.92 -4.26
CA PRO A 564 -30.31 9.30 -4.61
C PRO A 564 -28.91 9.44 -5.19
N GLY A 565 -28.76 10.40 -6.10
CA GLY A 565 -27.47 10.91 -6.57
C GLY A 565 -26.73 10.05 -7.60
N ALA A 566 -27.27 8.92 -8.02
CA ALA A 566 -26.69 8.10 -9.08
C ALA A 566 -27.23 8.52 -10.45
N GLU A 567 -26.35 8.65 -11.45
CA GLU A 567 -26.71 8.86 -12.87
C GLU A 567 -26.02 7.79 -13.74
N PRO A 568 -26.77 6.96 -14.50
CA PRO A 568 -28.23 6.83 -14.46
C PRO A 568 -28.71 6.36 -13.08
N ARG A 569 -29.96 6.66 -12.73
CA ARG A 569 -30.48 6.29 -11.40
C ARG A 569 -30.37 4.81 -11.15
N GLN A 570 -30.10 4.49 -9.89
CA GLN A 570 -29.94 3.13 -9.42
C GLN A 570 -31.12 2.74 -8.54
N LEU A 571 -31.51 1.48 -8.65
CA LEU A 571 -32.54 0.85 -7.87
C LEU A 571 -31.92 0.01 -6.76
N LEU A 572 -32.43 0.18 -5.54
CA LEU A 572 -32.23 -0.76 -4.45
C LEU A 572 -33.28 -1.88 -4.55
N THR A 573 -32.83 -3.13 -4.66
CA THR A 573 -33.70 -4.31 -4.62
C THR A 573 -33.33 -5.25 -3.47
N GLU A 574 -34.27 -6.13 -3.13
CA GLU A 574 -34.04 -7.27 -2.24
C GLU A 574 -33.99 -8.56 -3.07
N ARG A 575 -32.97 -9.39 -2.86
CA ARG A 575 -32.84 -10.72 -3.47
C ARG A 575 -32.10 -11.66 -2.55
N ALA A 576 -32.73 -12.81 -2.27
CA ALA A 576 -32.15 -13.91 -1.48
C ALA A 576 -31.63 -13.44 -0.10
N GLY A 577 -32.41 -12.60 0.59
CA GLY A 577 -32.06 -12.11 1.93
C GLY A 577 -30.92 -11.09 1.96
N ARG A 578 -30.65 -10.41 0.84
CA ARG A 578 -29.64 -9.34 0.73
C ARG A 578 -30.15 -8.17 -0.09
N PHE A 579 -29.55 -7.01 0.12
CA PHE A 579 -29.80 -5.84 -0.71
C PHE A 579 -28.87 -5.76 -1.92
N TRP A 580 -29.41 -5.34 -3.05
CA TRP A 580 -28.72 -5.23 -4.33
C TRP A 580 -28.95 -3.86 -4.95
N VAL A 581 -27.97 -3.40 -5.73
CA VAL A 581 -28.06 -2.18 -6.53
C VAL A 581 -27.99 -2.56 -7.99
N GLN A 582 -28.95 -2.11 -8.78
CA GLN A 582 -28.90 -2.23 -10.23
C GLN A 582 -29.19 -0.89 -10.91
N PRO A 583 -28.54 -0.58 -12.04
CA PRO A 583 -28.93 0.57 -12.85
C PRO A 583 -30.35 0.33 -13.38
N LEU A 584 -31.16 1.39 -13.40
CA LEU A 584 -32.35 1.40 -14.24
C LEU A 584 -31.89 1.42 -15.71
N ARG A 585 -32.39 0.50 -16.54
CA ARG A 585 -31.95 0.33 -17.93
C ARG A 585 -33.03 0.68 -18.92
#